data_AF-A0A1E3A0N6-F1
#
_entry.id   AF-A0A1E3A0N6-F1
#
_cell.length_a   1.000
_cell.length_b   1.000
_cell.length_c   1.000
_cell.angle_alpha   90.00
_cell.angle_beta   90.00
_cell.angle_gamma   90.00
#
_symmetry.space_group_name_H-M   'P 1'
#
loop_
_entity.id
_entity.type
_entity.pdbx_description
1 polymer ?
#
loop_
_entity_poly.entity_id
_entity_poly.type
_entity_poly.pdbx_seq_one_letter_code
_entity_poly.pdbx_strand_id
1 'polypeptide(L)'
;MNARGIAYNKTLFAEKGWAAPTSHEEFISLVKTICAETDMLPITLPGMYSGTYFTLMSELSHCDFLMTADGVTWAQDFSKGEASSREGFGAGIALIKDWEAAGAFDAAQAEMSDQDTINMLISRECVMTYLVGGQTYFLKMIEGSADEFGTFPLYGMGEDSSFCATSYGNKIGLNKRLGEPGNEKKLEHALKLLELFSTEEGQELFRSSKADILPLAGTAAELPEEFIPLNETMNRGHAAPFLYSGYEDILALTGEYLRENVTGGDLDGAFTLMDSIRQDTVKNHEKGNVLATVSQDLTTEQTCRLVVNALYATGLGDIALCTVQRHTPGIRIAAAANGKYYQGDLDTTNIDIPIGPLYNNPVSTQEMTGAEIKQLMETGLVVTSKTGVTDYLPFISAGLDPEKLADEETYMVVFSPSDCGETSPLEKTTVLSDVAWKEFWRDYIIGIETITPDSVK
;
A
#
# COMPACT_ATOMS: atom_id res chain seq x y z
N MET A 1 -5.55 17.36 4.35
CA MET A 1 -4.39 16.56 4.78
C MET A 1 -4.72 16.00 6.15
N ASN A 2 -4.23 14.84 6.55
CA ASN A 2 -4.54 14.30 7.88
C ASN A 2 -3.26 14.17 8.70
N ALA A 3 -3.34 14.49 9.98
CA ALA A 3 -2.26 14.30 10.94
C ALA A 3 -2.20 12.83 11.40
N ARG A 4 -0.99 12.29 11.48
CA ARG A 4 -0.71 10.93 11.96
C ARG A 4 -0.05 10.97 13.33
N GLY A 5 -0.29 9.93 14.10
CA GLY A 5 0.24 9.76 15.44
C GLY A 5 -0.35 8.51 16.08
N ILE A 6 -0.30 8.45 17.41
CA ILE A 6 -0.88 7.34 18.17
C ILE A 6 -2.15 7.84 18.85
N ALA A 7 -3.28 7.17 18.61
CA ALA A 7 -4.50 7.38 19.36
C ALA A 7 -4.54 6.48 20.60
N TYR A 8 -5.17 6.98 21.67
CA TYR A 8 -5.31 6.27 22.93
C TYR A 8 -6.65 6.59 23.61
N ASN A 9 -7.08 5.69 24.50
CA ASN A 9 -8.30 5.83 25.28
C ASN A 9 -8.01 6.54 26.61
N LYS A 10 -8.37 7.82 26.72
CA LYS A 10 -8.11 8.66 27.90
C LYS A 10 -8.82 8.11 29.15
N THR A 11 -10.05 7.63 29.00
CA THR A 11 -10.82 7.06 30.11
C THR A 11 -10.11 5.85 30.69
N LEU A 12 -9.68 4.91 29.84
CA LEU A 12 -8.92 3.73 30.26
C LEU A 12 -7.60 4.10 30.93
N PHE A 13 -6.87 5.08 30.39
CA PHE A 13 -5.63 5.58 31.00
C PHE A 13 -5.89 6.13 32.40
N ALA A 14 -6.95 6.92 32.58
CA ALA A 14 -7.33 7.47 33.88
C ALA A 14 -7.74 6.37 34.89
N GLU A 15 -8.50 5.37 34.45
CA GLU A 15 -8.90 4.21 35.27
C GLU A 15 -7.67 3.40 35.76
N LYS A 16 -6.64 3.28 34.91
CA LYS A 16 -5.42 2.52 35.20
C LYS A 16 -4.32 3.36 35.86
N GLY A 17 -4.49 4.68 35.93
CA GLY A 17 -3.47 5.59 36.46
C GLY A 17 -2.27 5.77 35.52
N TRP A 18 -2.44 5.52 34.22
CA TRP A 18 -1.42 5.74 33.21
C TRP A 18 -1.45 7.17 32.68
N ALA A 19 -0.32 7.65 32.18
CA ALA A 19 -0.19 8.96 31.52
C ALA A 19 0.19 8.78 30.05
N ALA A 20 -0.28 9.70 29.20
CA ALA A 20 0.18 9.76 27.82
C ALA A 20 1.67 10.13 27.79
N PRO A 21 2.50 9.43 27.00
CA PRO A 21 3.94 9.64 27.01
C PRO A 21 4.29 10.96 26.29
N THR A 22 5.37 11.58 26.76
CA THR A 22 5.94 12.82 26.21
C THR A 22 7.35 12.63 25.64
N SER A 23 7.88 11.41 25.72
CA SER A 23 9.16 10.98 25.17
C SER A 23 9.13 9.51 24.77
N HIS A 24 10.14 9.06 24.01
CA HIS A 24 10.28 7.64 23.65
C HIS A 24 10.52 6.76 24.89
N GLU A 25 11.32 7.22 25.86
CA GLU A 25 11.54 6.47 27.11
C GLU A 25 10.24 6.23 27.88
N GLU A 26 9.41 7.27 28.01
CA GLU A 26 8.09 7.15 28.65
C GLU A 26 7.16 6.23 27.85
N PHE A 27 7.17 6.29 26.52
CA PHE A 27 6.38 5.39 25.67
C PHE A 27 6.80 3.93 25.88
N ILE A 28 8.11 3.63 25.86
CA ILE A 28 8.63 2.28 26.10
C ILE A 28 8.28 1.79 27.50
N SER A 29 8.39 2.66 28.52
CA SER A 29 7.99 2.31 29.89
C SER A 29 6.49 2.01 29.96
N LEU A 30 5.65 2.80 29.29
CA LEU A 30 4.21 2.59 29.26
C LEU A 30 3.83 1.27 28.60
N VAL A 31 4.43 0.94 27.45
CA VAL A 31 4.21 -0.34 26.76
C VAL A 31 4.53 -1.51 27.69
N LYS A 32 5.70 -1.49 28.34
CA LYS A 32 6.10 -2.54 29.30
C LYS A 32 5.13 -2.65 30.48
N THR A 33 4.67 -1.53 31.01
CA THR A 33 3.67 -1.50 32.09
C THR A 33 2.36 -2.14 31.64
N ILE A 34 1.85 -1.80 30.45
CA ILE A 34 0.60 -2.38 29.93
C ILE A 34 0.72 -3.90 29.75
N CYS A 35 1.83 -4.37 29.17
CA CYS A 35 2.11 -5.81 29.02
C CYS A 35 2.22 -6.54 30.36
N ALA A 36 2.69 -5.86 31.42
CA ALA A 36 2.82 -6.46 32.75
C ALA A 36 1.51 -6.46 33.55
N GLU A 37 0.64 -5.47 33.33
CA GLU A 37 -0.57 -5.25 34.12
C GLU A 37 -1.85 -5.82 33.49
N THR A 38 -1.82 -6.15 32.18
CA THR A 38 -3.03 -6.50 31.43
C THR A 38 -2.76 -7.53 30.32
N ASP A 39 -3.81 -8.21 29.88
CA ASP A 39 -3.79 -9.09 28.70
C ASP A 39 -4.14 -8.34 27.40
N MET A 40 -4.28 -7.01 27.44
CA MET A 40 -4.58 -6.19 26.26
C MET A 40 -3.33 -5.97 25.42
N LEU A 41 -3.52 -5.79 24.10
CA LEU A 41 -2.42 -5.33 23.26
C LEU A 41 -2.04 -3.89 23.65
N PRO A 42 -0.76 -3.59 23.92
CA PRO A 42 -0.34 -2.25 24.33
C PRO A 42 -0.54 -1.23 23.22
N ILE A 43 -0.27 -1.63 21.98
CA ILE A 43 -0.47 -0.84 20.77
C ILE A 43 -0.85 -1.76 19.61
N THR A 44 -1.68 -1.26 18.69
CA THR A 44 -2.00 -1.91 17.41
C THR A 44 -1.56 -1.03 16.24
N LEU A 45 -1.29 -1.66 15.10
CA LEU A 45 -0.98 -0.97 13.84
C LEU A 45 -1.54 -1.75 12.65
N PRO A 46 -1.93 -1.06 11.55
CA PRO A 46 -2.59 -1.68 10.41
C PRO A 46 -1.57 -2.40 9.52
N GLY A 47 -1.15 -3.60 9.90
CA GLY A 47 -0.05 -4.31 9.27
C GLY A 47 -0.35 -4.93 7.90
N MET A 48 -1.62 -5.03 7.49
CA MET A 48 -1.99 -5.65 6.20
C MET A 48 -1.49 -4.89 4.97
N TYR A 49 -1.09 -3.62 5.13
CA TYR A 49 -0.59 -2.80 4.04
C TYR A 49 0.93 -2.88 3.97
N SER A 50 1.45 -3.25 2.80
CA SER A 50 2.89 -3.40 2.55
C SER A 50 3.72 -2.16 2.90
N GLY A 51 3.12 -0.97 2.86
CA GLY A 51 3.79 0.29 3.23
C GLY A 51 3.78 0.66 4.71
N THR A 52 3.04 -0.03 5.59
CA THR A 52 2.83 0.39 6.99
C THR A 52 4.14 0.44 7.78
N TYR A 53 4.94 -0.62 7.73
CA TYR A 53 6.17 -0.70 8.53
C TYR A 53 7.30 0.16 7.96
N PHE A 54 7.35 0.33 6.64
CA PHE A 54 8.23 1.32 6.02
C PHE A 54 7.86 2.74 6.45
N THR A 55 6.56 3.04 6.49
CA THR A 55 6.04 4.32 6.98
C THR A 55 6.47 4.54 8.42
N LEU A 56 6.20 3.59 9.33
CA LEU A 56 6.59 3.69 10.74
C LEU A 56 8.10 3.93 10.90
N MET A 57 8.94 3.14 10.23
CA MET A 57 10.40 3.31 10.23
C MET A 57 10.80 4.72 9.76
N SER A 58 10.21 5.19 8.67
CA SER A 58 10.53 6.51 8.13
C SER A 58 10.07 7.63 9.06
N GLU A 59 8.88 7.55 9.66
CA GLU A 59 8.35 8.55 10.58
C GLU A 59 9.19 8.61 11.87
N LEU A 60 9.61 7.47 12.41
CA LEU A 60 10.55 7.41 13.53
C LEU A 60 11.94 7.97 13.17
N SER A 61 12.39 7.78 11.91
CA SER A 61 13.66 8.37 11.45
C SER A 61 13.58 9.90 11.27
N HIS A 62 12.39 10.45 11.03
CA HIS A 62 12.19 11.91 11.01
C HIS A 62 12.32 12.56 12.38
N CYS A 63 12.01 11.83 13.46
CA CYS A 63 12.15 12.32 14.82
C CYS A 63 13.57 12.84 15.12
N ASP A 64 14.59 12.16 14.60
CA ASP A 64 15.99 12.41 14.97
C ASP A 64 16.89 12.84 13.80
N PHE A 65 16.65 12.39 12.56
CA PHE A 65 17.63 12.57 11.47
C PHE A 65 17.06 13.17 10.18
N LEU A 66 15.97 12.62 9.62
CA LEU A 66 15.56 12.94 8.25
C LEU A 66 15.12 14.41 8.05
N MET A 67 14.72 15.09 9.13
CA MET A 67 14.35 16.51 9.12
C MET A 67 15.54 17.47 9.27
N THR A 68 16.75 16.95 9.48
CA THR A 68 17.97 17.75 9.65
C THR A 68 18.60 18.13 8.30
N ALA A 69 19.53 19.10 8.31
CA ALA A 69 20.28 19.45 7.10
C ALA A 69 21.11 18.28 6.54
N ASP A 70 21.66 17.45 7.45
CA ASP A 70 22.37 16.23 7.08
C ASP A 70 21.41 15.20 6.50
N GLY A 71 20.21 15.05 7.06
CA GLY A 71 19.15 14.21 6.51
C GLY A 71 18.71 14.62 5.10
N VAL A 72 18.59 15.92 4.82
CA VAL A 72 18.29 16.42 3.47
C VAL A 72 19.41 16.11 2.48
N THR A 73 20.66 16.25 2.91
CA THR A 73 21.83 15.92 2.08
C THR A 73 21.89 14.43 1.81
N TRP A 74 21.72 13.61 2.85
CA TRP A 74 21.63 12.17 2.77
C TRP A 74 20.55 11.73 1.78
N ALA A 75 19.34 12.31 1.82
CA ALA A 75 18.27 11.93 0.92
C ALA A 75 18.63 12.16 -0.56
N GLN A 76 19.38 13.23 -0.86
CA GLN A 76 19.86 13.50 -2.21
C GLN A 76 20.92 12.47 -2.65
N ASP A 77 21.83 12.11 -1.78
CA ASP A 77 22.92 11.18 -2.11
C ASP A 77 22.42 9.73 -2.14
N PHE A 78 21.50 9.36 -1.26
CA PHE A 78 20.79 8.09 -1.30
C PHE A 78 19.95 7.93 -2.58
N SER A 79 19.36 9.01 -3.11
CA SER A 79 18.66 9.00 -4.41
C SER A 79 19.56 8.63 -5.59
N LYS A 80 20.86 8.89 -5.47
CA LYS A 80 21.89 8.55 -6.45
C LYS A 80 22.61 7.24 -6.14
N GLY A 81 22.23 6.54 -5.07
CA GLY A 81 22.92 5.34 -4.61
C GLY A 81 24.32 5.60 -4.01
N GLU A 82 24.61 6.84 -3.60
CA GLU A 82 25.90 7.27 -3.06
C GLU A 82 25.96 7.20 -1.52
N ALA A 83 24.81 7.12 -0.85
CA ALA A 83 24.71 6.95 0.61
C ALA A 83 24.06 5.60 0.97
N SER A 84 24.27 5.15 2.21
CA SER A 84 23.63 3.93 2.73
C SER A 84 22.31 4.26 3.42
N SER A 85 21.33 3.38 3.29
CA SER A 85 20.07 3.39 4.03
C SER A 85 20.28 3.34 5.55
N ARG A 86 21.39 2.77 6.03
CA ARG A 86 21.71 2.72 7.47
C ARG A 86 21.93 4.10 8.08
N GLU A 87 22.44 5.05 7.30
CA GLU A 87 22.63 6.42 7.76
C GLU A 87 21.30 7.14 7.93
N GLY A 88 20.40 7.03 6.94
CA GLY A 88 19.10 7.72 6.97
C GLY A 88 18.05 7.09 7.88
N PHE A 89 17.95 5.75 7.85
CA PHE A 89 16.90 5.01 8.53
C PHE A 89 17.38 4.29 9.79
N GLY A 90 18.66 4.48 10.16
CA GLY A 90 19.28 3.87 11.34
C GLY A 90 18.54 4.17 12.64
N ALA A 91 18.18 5.44 12.85
CA ALA A 91 17.44 5.88 14.02
C ALA A 91 16.06 5.22 14.11
N GLY A 92 15.30 5.18 13.00
CA GLY A 92 13.98 4.55 12.97
C GLY A 92 14.02 3.05 13.27
N ILE A 93 14.97 2.30 12.69
CA ILE A 93 15.13 0.87 12.99
C ILE A 93 15.55 0.64 14.44
N ALA A 94 16.39 1.50 15.03
CA ALA A 94 16.74 1.41 16.44
C ALA A 94 15.51 1.62 17.35
N LEU A 95 14.68 2.61 17.04
CA LEU A 95 13.42 2.86 17.76
C LEU A 95 12.43 1.69 17.60
N ILE A 96 12.31 1.09 16.41
CA ILE A 96 11.49 -0.12 16.20
C ILE A 96 12.00 -1.30 17.04
N LYS A 97 13.32 -1.50 17.15
CA LYS A 97 13.90 -2.53 18.03
C LYS A 97 13.57 -2.31 19.50
N ASP A 98 13.52 -1.05 19.96
CA ASP A 98 13.08 -0.73 21.32
C ASP A 98 11.60 -1.08 21.51
N TRP A 99 10.75 -0.78 20.52
CA TRP A 99 9.32 -1.10 20.53
C TRP A 99 9.11 -2.62 20.57
N GLU A 100 9.85 -3.37 19.75
CA GLU A 100 9.86 -4.84 19.77
C GLU A 100 10.28 -5.38 21.14
N ALA A 101 11.41 -4.92 21.68
CA ALA A 101 11.90 -5.36 22.99
C ALA A 101 10.95 -4.99 24.15
N ALA A 102 10.10 -3.99 23.96
CA ALA A 102 9.06 -3.60 24.92
C ALA A 102 7.79 -4.47 24.83
N GLY A 103 7.61 -5.22 23.75
CA GLY A 103 6.40 -6.01 23.48
C GLY A 103 5.31 -5.25 22.72
N ALA A 104 5.68 -4.23 21.93
CA ALA A 104 4.73 -3.44 21.15
C ALA A 104 4.13 -4.18 19.95
N PHE A 105 4.81 -5.23 19.47
CA PHE A 105 4.42 -5.96 18.27
C PHE A 105 3.86 -7.35 18.58
N ASP A 106 2.82 -7.72 17.84
CA ASP A 106 2.17 -9.03 17.86
C ASP A 106 1.93 -9.52 16.43
N ALA A 107 2.11 -10.83 16.21
CA ALA A 107 1.98 -11.43 14.88
C ALA A 107 0.58 -11.22 14.26
N ALA A 108 -0.47 -11.11 15.07
CA ALA A 108 -1.82 -10.85 14.58
C ALA A 108 -1.95 -9.46 13.91
N GLN A 109 -1.09 -8.49 14.24
CA GLN A 109 -1.13 -7.16 13.64
C GLN A 109 -0.82 -7.19 12.13
N ALA A 110 -0.11 -8.21 11.64
CA ALA A 110 0.29 -8.35 10.23
C ALA A 110 -0.90 -8.37 9.26
N GLU A 111 -2.09 -8.74 9.73
CA GLU A 111 -3.31 -8.85 8.91
C GLU A 111 -4.37 -7.79 9.26
N MET A 112 -4.08 -6.88 10.20
CA MET A 112 -5.03 -5.86 10.63
C MET A 112 -5.13 -4.70 9.63
N SER A 113 -6.36 -4.24 9.38
CA SER A 113 -6.66 -2.98 8.67
C SER A 113 -6.75 -1.78 9.61
N ASP A 114 -6.78 -0.55 9.06
CA ASP A 114 -7.03 0.67 9.86
C ASP A 114 -8.31 0.55 10.70
N GLN A 115 -9.36 -0.09 10.14
CA GLN A 115 -10.64 -0.23 10.83
C GLN A 115 -10.56 -1.24 11.98
N ASP A 116 -9.80 -2.34 11.79
CA ASP A 116 -9.64 -3.36 12.83
C ASP A 116 -8.93 -2.77 14.04
N THR A 117 -7.82 -2.04 13.83
CA THR A 117 -7.06 -1.44 14.94
C THR A 117 -7.84 -0.34 15.66
N ILE A 118 -8.60 0.48 14.92
CA ILE A 118 -9.48 1.49 15.52
C ILE A 118 -10.60 0.81 16.32
N ASN A 119 -11.26 -0.22 15.79
CA ASN A 119 -12.32 -0.92 16.50
C ASN A 119 -11.81 -1.56 17.80
N MET A 120 -10.62 -2.14 17.79
CA MET A 120 -9.98 -2.67 19.00
C MET A 120 -9.71 -1.60 20.05
N LEU A 121 -9.31 -0.39 19.65
CA LEU A 121 -9.15 0.73 20.60
C LEU A 121 -10.50 1.12 21.23
N ILE A 122 -11.56 1.20 20.41
CA ILE A 122 -12.90 1.56 20.88
C ILE A 122 -13.51 0.48 21.78
N SER A 123 -13.28 -0.80 21.48
CA SER A 123 -13.78 -1.93 22.27
C SER A 123 -12.92 -2.25 23.50
N ARG A 124 -11.84 -1.48 23.75
CA ARG A 124 -10.86 -1.71 24.82
C ARG A 124 -10.15 -3.07 24.72
N GLU A 125 -9.93 -3.57 23.50
CA GLU A 125 -9.07 -4.74 23.22
C GLU A 125 -7.60 -4.36 23.05
N CYS A 126 -7.33 -3.10 22.65
CA CYS A 126 -6.01 -2.50 22.73
C CYS A 126 -6.04 -1.15 23.47
N VAL A 127 -4.87 -0.76 23.98
CA VAL A 127 -4.73 0.47 24.77
C VAL A 127 -4.41 1.69 23.88
N MET A 128 -3.67 1.47 22.79
CA MET A 128 -3.26 2.48 21.83
C MET A 128 -3.37 1.94 20.39
N THR A 129 -3.54 2.80 19.39
CA THR A 129 -3.40 2.43 17.96
C THR A 129 -2.58 3.48 17.22
N TYR A 130 -1.64 3.02 16.39
CA TYR A 130 -0.94 3.87 15.43
C TYR A 130 -1.87 4.22 14.25
N LEU A 131 -2.17 5.51 14.08
CA LEU A 131 -3.07 6.03 13.04
C LEU A 131 -2.31 6.39 11.77
N VAL A 132 -2.06 5.38 10.91
CA VAL A 132 -1.53 5.59 9.56
C VAL A 132 -2.59 6.20 8.64
N GLY A 133 -3.77 5.58 8.64
CA GLY A 133 -4.99 6.06 7.99
C GLY A 133 -6.16 6.12 8.97
N GLY A 134 -7.38 6.22 8.43
CA GLY A 134 -8.59 6.03 9.22
C GLY A 134 -8.98 7.18 10.17
N GLN A 135 -8.35 8.36 10.14
CA GLN A 135 -8.65 9.46 11.07
C GLN A 135 -10.14 9.87 11.04
N THR A 136 -10.75 9.95 9.85
CA THR A 136 -12.19 10.20 9.67
C THR A 136 -13.05 9.09 10.28
N TYR A 137 -12.63 7.82 10.15
CA TYR A 137 -13.32 6.70 10.74
C TYR A 137 -13.20 6.71 12.26
N PHE A 138 -12.02 6.97 12.80
CA PHE A 138 -11.77 7.14 14.23
C PHE A 138 -12.70 8.19 14.85
N LEU A 139 -12.75 9.41 14.30
CA LEU A 139 -13.64 10.47 14.80
C LEU A 139 -15.12 10.06 14.77
N LYS A 140 -15.54 9.35 13.72
CA LYS A 140 -16.90 8.83 13.62
C LYS A 140 -17.19 7.79 14.70
N MET A 141 -16.24 6.91 15.00
CA MET A 141 -16.43 5.84 15.98
C MET A 141 -16.47 6.36 17.42
N ILE A 142 -15.77 7.45 17.73
CA ILE A 142 -15.75 8.03 19.08
C ILE A 142 -16.96 8.92 19.38
N GLU A 143 -17.65 9.47 18.37
CA GLU A 143 -18.79 10.41 18.57
C GLU A 143 -19.92 9.81 19.44
N GLY A 144 -20.09 8.48 19.43
CA GLY A 144 -21.07 7.76 20.24
C GLY A 144 -20.49 6.98 21.42
N SER A 145 -19.19 7.11 21.69
CA SER A 145 -18.53 6.37 22.76
C SER A 145 -18.78 7.02 24.12
N ALA A 146 -18.84 6.20 25.18
CA ALA A 146 -18.82 6.69 26.56
C ALA A 146 -17.40 7.05 27.03
N ASP A 147 -16.38 6.57 26.31
CA ASP A 147 -14.98 6.87 26.61
C ASP A 147 -14.52 8.14 25.89
N GLU A 148 -13.57 8.83 26.50
CA GLU A 148 -12.83 9.92 25.88
C GLU A 148 -11.55 9.39 25.24
N PHE A 149 -11.13 10.03 24.15
CA PHE A 149 -9.94 9.64 23.41
C PHE A 149 -9.03 10.84 23.15
N GLY A 150 -7.77 10.56 22.84
CA GLY A 150 -6.79 11.57 22.46
C GLY A 150 -5.74 10.99 21.54
N THR A 151 -4.83 11.84 21.09
CA THR A 151 -3.68 11.45 20.28
C THR A 151 -2.39 12.06 20.82
N PHE A 152 -1.25 11.46 20.49
CA PHE A 152 0.07 12.02 20.73
C PHE A 152 1.01 11.70 19.55
N PRO A 153 2.06 12.51 19.30
CA PRO A 153 3.00 12.30 18.19
C PRO A 153 3.90 11.09 18.42
N LEU A 154 4.68 10.72 17.40
CA LEU A 154 5.82 9.82 17.59
C LEU A 154 6.96 10.56 18.26
N TYR A 155 7.84 9.85 18.96
CA TYR A 155 9.00 10.42 19.64
C TYR A 155 10.27 9.67 19.21
N GLY A 156 11.36 10.41 19.04
CA GLY A 156 12.71 9.87 18.89
C GLY A 156 13.48 9.86 20.19
N MET A 157 14.81 9.80 20.09
CA MET A 157 15.70 9.72 21.25
C MET A 157 16.08 11.09 21.83
N GLY A 158 15.91 12.18 21.07
CA GLY A 158 16.30 13.53 21.50
C GLY A 158 15.30 14.25 22.42
N GLU A 159 15.79 15.22 23.19
CA GLU A 159 14.96 16.24 23.84
C GLU A 159 14.36 17.14 22.74
N ASP A 160 13.04 17.04 22.51
CA ASP A 160 12.30 17.65 21.38
C ASP A 160 12.30 16.87 20.04
N SER A 161 12.35 15.54 20.12
CA SER A 161 12.28 14.64 18.96
C SER A 161 10.86 14.22 18.56
N SER A 162 9.83 14.98 18.94
CA SER A 162 8.47 14.63 18.52
C SER A 162 8.30 14.79 17.02
N PHE A 163 7.54 13.94 16.35
CA PHE A 163 7.23 14.06 14.93
C PHE A 163 5.77 13.69 14.63
N CYS A 164 5.15 14.47 13.74
CA CYS A 164 3.82 14.22 13.20
C CYS A 164 3.87 14.15 11.67
N ALA A 165 3.65 12.97 11.10
CA ALA A 165 3.52 12.87 9.65
C ALA A 165 2.16 13.41 9.18
N THR A 166 2.15 13.96 7.96
CA THR A 166 0.93 14.41 7.29
C THR A 166 0.67 13.58 6.03
N SER A 167 -0.60 13.36 5.73
CA SER A 167 -1.02 12.70 4.49
C SER A 167 -1.79 13.64 3.58
N TYR A 168 -1.58 13.57 2.27
CA TYR A 168 -2.39 14.31 1.31
C TYR A 168 -3.71 13.56 1.07
N GLY A 169 -4.84 14.25 1.21
CA GLY A 169 -6.16 13.67 0.93
C GLY A 169 -6.39 13.48 -0.56
N ASN A 170 -6.23 14.54 -1.34
CA ASN A 170 -6.38 14.52 -2.80
C ASN A 170 -5.21 15.26 -3.46
N LYS A 171 -4.66 14.70 -4.54
CA LYS A 171 -3.70 15.36 -5.43
C LYS A 171 -4.37 15.52 -6.80
N ILE A 172 -4.44 16.74 -7.31
CA ILE A 172 -5.08 17.03 -8.60
C ILE A 172 -3.98 17.41 -9.60
N GLY A 173 -3.84 16.62 -10.66
CA GLY A 173 -2.88 16.87 -11.76
C GLY A 173 -3.58 17.24 -13.05
N LEU A 174 -2.93 18.07 -13.87
CA LEU A 174 -3.38 18.34 -15.24
C LEU A 174 -2.66 17.43 -16.22
N ASN A 175 -3.41 16.87 -17.17
CA ASN A 175 -2.82 16.07 -18.24
C ASN A 175 -1.98 16.97 -19.18
N LYS A 176 -0.74 16.57 -19.48
CA LYS A 176 0.17 17.30 -20.38
C LYS A 176 -0.45 17.62 -21.75
N ARG A 177 -1.34 16.76 -22.27
CA ARG A 177 -2.04 16.96 -23.55
C ARG A 177 -2.93 18.21 -23.58
N LEU A 178 -3.33 18.74 -22.41
CA LEU A 178 -4.05 20.02 -22.35
C LEU A 178 -3.21 21.18 -22.91
N GLY A 179 -1.88 21.06 -22.93
CA GLY A 179 -0.98 22.02 -23.57
C GLY A 179 -0.81 21.85 -25.08
N GLU A 180 -1.41 20.84 -25.70
CA GLU A 180 -1.31 20.62 -27.15
C GLU A 180 -2.24 21.58 -27.93
N PRO A 181 -1.86 21.97 -29.17
CA PRO A 181 -2.69 22.83 -30.01
C PRO A 181 -4.12 22.31 -30.18
N GLY A 182 -5.11 23.20 -30.08
CA GLY A 182 -6.54 22.86 -30.17
C GLY A 182 -7.22 22.53 -28.83
N ASN A 183 -6.46 22.46 -27.73
CA ASN A 183 -6.99 22.24 -26.37
C ASN A 183 -7.08 23.53 -25.52
N GLU A 184 -6.86 24.72 -26.10
CA GLU A 184 -6.68 25.98 -25.36
C GLU A 184 -7.86 26.29 -24.44
N LYS A 185 -9.10 26.11 -24.93
CA LYS A 185 -10.30 26.31 -24.12
C LYS A 185 -10.44 25.30 -22.97
N LYS A 186 -10.00 24.05 -23.18
CA LYS A 186 -10.03 23.01 -22.14
C LYS A 186 -8.99 23.33 -21.06
N LEU A 187 -7.80 23.76 -21.47
CA LEU A 187 -6.76 24.19 -20.54
C LEU A 187 -7.23 25.39 -19.72
N GLU A 188 -7.85 26.39 -20.35
CA GLU A 188 -8.41 27.55 -19.65
C GLU A 188 -9.42 27.12 -18.57
N HIS A 189 -10.36 26.23 -18.90
CA HIS A 189 -11.33 25.72 -17.93
C HIS A 189 -10.68 24.90 -16.82
N ALA A 190 -9.68 24.07 -17.14
CA ALA A 190 -8.97 23.27 -16.15
C ALA A 190 -8.20 24.17 -15.15
N LEU A 191 -7.57 25.24 -15.63
CA LEU A 191 -6.88 26.21 -14.78
C LEU A 191 -7.85 26.97 -13.87
N LYS A 192 -9.03 27.37 -14.38
CA LYS A 192 -10.09 27.98 -13.56
C LYS A 192 -10.57 27.06 -12.43
N LEU A 193 -10.67 25.76 -12.68
CA LEU A 193 -11.00 24.78 -11.64
C LEU A 193 -9.88 24.66 -10.59
N LEU A 194 -8.62 24.62 -11.01
CA LEU A 194 -7.50 24.61 -10.06
C LEU A 194 -7.43 25.89 -9.22
N GLU A 195 -7.73 27.05 -9.82
CA GLU A 195 -7.84 28.32 -9.10
C GLU A 195 -8.93 28.26 -8.04
N LEU A 196 -10.14 27.78 -8.41
CA LEU A 196 -11.22 27.55 -7.45
C LEU A 196 -10.79 26.60 -6.33
N PHE A 197 -10.17 25.46 -6.67
CA PHE A 197 -9.68 24.50 -5.69
C PHE A 197 -8.56 25.05 -4.81
N SER A 198 -7.94 26.18 -5.18
CA SER A 198 -6.92 26.86 -4.38
C SER A 198 -7.51 27.96 -3.47
N THR A 199 -8.83 27.96 -3.25
CA THR A 199 -9.52 28.84 -2.29
C THR A 199 -10.09 28.04 -1.12
N GLU A 200 -10.45 28.72 -0.02
CA GLU A 200 -11.13 28.08 1.12
C GLU A 200 -12.46 27.43 0.69
N GLU A 201 -13.26 28.13 -0.13
CA GLU A 201 -14.51 27.61 -0.67
C GLU A 201 -14.29 26.31 -1.47
N GLY A 202 -13.28 26.29 -2.34
CA GLY A 202 -12.99 25.11 -3.14
C GLY A 202 -12.42 23.94 -2.33
N GLN A 203 -11.59 24.22 -1.31
CA GLN A 203 -11.07 23.19 -0.42
C GLN A 203 -12.16 22.60 0.48
N GLU A 204 -13.13 23.41 0.92
CA GLU A 204 -14.25 22.94 1.75
C GLU A 204 -15.11 21.91 0.99
N LEU A 205 -15.21 22.00 -0.34
CA LEU A 205 -15.89 20.98 -1.17
C LEU A 205 -15.23 19.60 -1.08
N PHE A 206 -13.94 19.53 -0.77
CA PHE A 206 -13.19 18.27 -0.61
C PHE A 206 -13.06 17.84 0.85
N ARG A 207 -13.49 18.67 1.80
CA ARG A 207 -13.35 18.36 3.21
C ARG A 207 -14.27 17.18 3.57
N SER A 208 -13.67 16.06 3.94
CA SER A 208 -14.35 14.83 4.29
C SER A 208 -14.59 14.70 5.80
N SER A 209 -13.80 15.42 6.60
CA SER A 209 -13.76 15.29 8.04
C SER A 209 -13.26 16.57 8.72
N LYS A 210 -13.58 16.70 10.01
CA LYS A 210 -12.95 17.71 10.87
C LYS A 210 -11.47 17.44 11.13
N ALA A 211 -11.00 16.21 10.90
CA ALA A 211 -9.56 15.88 10.95
C ALA A 211 -8.78 16.42 9.74
N ASP A 212 -9.45 16.89 8.69
CA ASP A 212 -8.79 17.32 7.46
C ASP A 212 -8.24 18.75 7.61
N ILE A 213 -6.93 18.88 7.43
CA ILE A 213 -6.18 20.13 7.40
C ILE A 213 -6.17 20.69 5.98
N LEU A 214 -6.56 21.95 5.81
CA LEU A 214 -6.53 22.62 4.51
C LEU A 214 -5.09 22.97 4.11
N PRO A 215 -4.66 22.68 2.88
CA PRO A 215 -3.30 22.98 2.40
C PRO A 215 -3.14 24.42 1.92
N LEU A 216 -3.89 25.38 2.48
CA LEU A 216 -3.85 26.79 2.08
C LEU A 216 -2.88 27.56 2.97
N ALA A 217 -2.10 28.44 2.35
CA ALA A 217 -1.18 29.31 3.09
C ALA A 217 -1.98 30.33 3.91
N GLY A 218 -1.63 30.49 5.19
CA GLY A 218 -2.25 31.46 6.09
C GLY A 218 -3.53 31.00 6.79
N THR A 219 -4.09 29.84 6.45
CA THR A 219 -5.13 29.18 7.26
C THR A 219 -4.52 28.44 8.43
N ALA A 220 -5.03 28.68 9.64
CA ALA A 220 -4.71 27.87 10.80
C ALA A 220 -5.46 26.54 10.74
N ALA A 221 -4.80 25.45 11.13
CA ALA A 221 -5.45 24.15 11.27
C ALA A 221 -6.30 24.14 12.55
N GLU A 222 -7.62 24.01 12.40
CA GLU A 222 -8.55 23.77 13.50
C GLU A 222 -8.88 22.28 13.57
N LEU A 223 -8.03 21.53 14.27
CA LEU A 223 -8.26 20.10 14.50
C LEU A 223 -9.17 19.87 15.73
N PRO A 224 -9.90 18.73 15.77
CA PRO A 224 -10.68 18.32 16.93
C PRO A 224 -9.81 18.20 18.19
N GLU A 225 -10.44 18.25 19.36
CA GLU A 225 -9.75 18.21 20.66
C GLU A 225 -8.79 17.02 20.77
N GLU A 226 -9.22 15.87 20.24
CA GLU A 226 -8.45 14.62 20.27
C GLU A 226 -7.12 14.74 19.52
N PHE A 227 -7.00 15.68 18.58
CA PHE A 227 -5.84 15.91 17.72
C PHE A 227 -5.00 17.12 18.11
N ILE A 228 -5.31 17.80 19.23
CA ILE A 228 -4.56 18.99 19.69
C ILE A 228 -3.05 18.72 19.81
N PRO A 229 -2.57 17.63 20.43
CA PRO A 229 -1.12 17.40 20.56
C PRO A 229 -0.40 17.23 19.21
N LEU A 230 -1.08 16.65 18.22
CA LEU A 230 -0.57 16.56 16.85
C LEU A 230 -0.53 17.94 16.18
N ASN A 231 -1.57 18.77 16.39
CA ASN A 231 -1.59 20.14 15.91
C ASN A 231 -0.44 20.98 16.48
N GLU A 232 -0.19 20.86 17.79
CA GLU A 232 0.93 21.54 18.45
C GLU A 232 2.29 21.09 17.90
N THR A 233 2.45 19.79 17.64
CA THR A 233 3.66 19.23 17.01
C THR A 233 3.88 19.81 15.61
N MET A 234 2.84 19.86 14.78
CA MET A 234 2.92 20.49 13.45
C MET A 234 3.24 21.99 13.54
N ASN A 235 2.62 22.73 14.47
CA ASN A 235 2.87 24.16 14.67
C ASN A 235 4.29 24.48 15.16
N ARG A 236 4.97 23.52 15.80
CA ARG A 236 6.40 23.62 16.13
C ARG A 236 7.33 23.34 14.94
N GLY A 237 6.78 22.98 13.79
CA GLY A 237 7.55 22.63 12.58
C GLY A 237 8.03 21.17 12.56
N HIS A 238 7.54 20.34 13.49
CA HIS A 238 7.96 18.95 13.65
C HIS A 238 7.07 18.03 12.83
N ALA A 239 6.88 18.38 11.56
CA ALA A 239 5.98 17.67 10.68
C ALA A 239 6.45 17.71 9.22
N ALA A 240 6.22 16.61 8.52
CA ALA A 240 6.45 16.48 7.09
C ALA A 240 5.42 15.53 6.48
N PRO A 241 5.19 15.57 5.16
CA PRO A 241 4.45 14.53 4.46
C PRO A 241 5.12 13.17 4.65
N PHE A 242 4.35 12.09 4.71
CA PHE A 242 4.91 10.75 4.73
C PHE A 242 5.83 10.49 3.52
N LEU A 243 6.91 9.73 3.74
CA LEU A 243 8.01 9.62 2.79
C LEU A 243 7.80 8.52 1.76
N TYR A 244 7.06 8.79 0.68
CA TYR A 244 6.92 7.83 -0.43
C TYR A 244 7.67 8.26 -1.68
N SER A 245 7.60 9.55 -2.02
CA SER A 245 8.19 10.07 -3.25
C SER A 245 9.71 9.96 -3.24
N GLY A 246 10.27 9.31 -4.26
CA GLY A 246 11.71 9.01 -4.36
C GLY A 246 12.14 7.72 -3.67
N TYR A 247 11.18 6.94 -3.16
CA TYR A 247 11.41 5.67 -2.46
C TYR A 247 10.48 4.55 -2.97
N GLU A 248 9.83 4.77 -4.11
CA GLU A 248 8.87 3.83 -4.70
C GLU A 248 9.47 2.45 -4.98
N ASP A 249 10.78 2.40 -5.24
CA ASP A 249 11.55 1.18 -5.49
C ASP A 249 11.69 0.30 -4.24
N ILE A 250 11.87 0.90 -3.06
CA ILE A 250 12.15 0.18 -1.81
C ILE A 250 10.94 0.06 -0.88
N LEU A 251 9.94 0.94 -1.01
CA LEU A 251 8.87 1.13 -0.03
C LEU A 251 8.15 -0.17 0.35
N ALA A 252 7.55 -0.86 -0.63
CA ALA A 252 6.72 -2.03 -0.36
C ALA A 252 7.57 -3.21 0.14
N LEU A 253 8.70 -3.47 -0.52
CA LEU A 253 9.60 -4.58 -0.19
C LEU A 253 10.20 -4.43 1.21
N THR A 254 10.61 -3.21 1.58
CA THR A 254 11.14 -2.93 2.90
C THR A 254 10.05 -3.03 3.97
N GLY A 255 8.85 -2.51 3.69
CA GLY A 255 7.75 -2.59 4.65
C GLY A 255 7.27 -4.03 4.87
N GLU A 256 7.22 -4.87 3.84
CA GLU A 256 6.95 -6.31 3.96
C GLU A 256 8.04 -7.03 4.74
N TYR A 257 9.31 -6.76 4.45
CA TYR A 257 10.44 -7.33 5.18
C TYR A 257 10.37 -7.00 6.68
N LEU A 258 10.12 -5.73 7.02
CA LEU A 258 10.00 -5.32 8.41
C LEU A 258 8.79 -5.97 9.09
N ARG A 259 7.63 -6.00 8.42
CA ARG A 259 6.42 -6.69 8.92
C ARG A 259 6.71 -8.13 9.35
N GLU A 260 7.47 -8.87 8.54
CA GLU A 260 7.79 -10.28 8.78
C GLU A 260 8.83 -10.50 9.88
N ASN A 261 9.66 -9.49 10.16
CA ASN A 261 10.79 -9.61 11.09
C ASN A 261 10.60 -8.87 12.42
N VAL A 262 9.56 -8.04 12.58
CA VAL A 262 9.39 -7.22 13.80
C VAL A 262 9.00 -8.00 15.06
N THR A 263 8.74 -9.30 14.92
CA THR A 263 8.33 -10.21 16.01
C THR A 263 9.44 -11.23 16.34
N GLY A 264 10.68 -10.76 16.47
CA GLY A 264 11.84 -11.56 16.86
C GLY A 264 12.80 -11.92 15.71
N GLY A 265 12.67 -11.28 14.55
CA GLY A 265 13.47 -11.51 13.35
C GLY A 265 14.65 -10.55 13.21
N ASP A 266 15.27 -10.55 12.03
CA ASP A 266 16.39 -9.64 11.72
C ASP A 266 15.86 -8.33 11.13
N LEU A 267 15.86 -7.27 11.93
CA LEU A 267 15.49 -5.93 11.45
C LEU A 267 16.63 -5.20 10.73
N ASP A 268 17.90 -5.55 10.97
CA ASP A 268 19.04 -4.92 10.29
C ASP A 268 19.19 -5.36 8.84
N GLY A 269 18.67 -6.54 8.48
CA GLY A 269 18.68 -7.01 7.09
C GLY A 269 17.91 -6.09 6.14
N ALA A 270 17.01 -5.24 6.65
CA ALA A 270 16.32 -4.21 5.88
C ALA A 270 17.29 -3.22 5.20
N PHE A 271 18.44 -2.92 5.83
CA PHE A 271 19.44 -2.02 5.23
C PHE A 271 20.10 -2.63 4.00
N THR A 272 20.48 -3.91 4.10
CA THR A 272 21.04 -4.65 2.95
C THR A 272 20.05 -4.73 1.81
N LEU A 273 18.77 -4.99 2.12
CA LEU A 273 17.68 -5.02 1.15
C LEU A 273 17.52 -3.67 0.45
N MET A 274 17.37 -2.57 1.21
CA MET A 274 17.21 -1.23 0.67
C MET A 274 18.40 -0.80 -0.18
N ASP A 275 19.63 -1.01 0.30
CA ASP A 275 20.85 -0.61 -0.43
C ASP A 275 21.00 -1.41 -1.72
N SER A 276 20.71 -2.71 -1.70
CA SER A 276 20.74 -3.55 -2.90
C SER A 276 19.74 -3.07 -3.94
N ILE A 277 18.48 -2.88 -3.54
CA ILE A 277 17.42 -2.40 -4.45
C ILE A 277 17.80 -1.03 -5.00
N ARG A 278 18.24 -0.09 -4.15
CA ARG A 278 18.59 1.26 -4.59
C ARG A 278 19.75 1.26 -5.57
N GLN A 279 20.80 0.48 -5.31
CA GLN A 279 21.91 0.34 -6.25
C GLN A 279 21.47 -0.24 -7.58
N ASP A 280 20.57 -1.22 -7.57
CA ASP A 280 20.05 -1.81 -8.80
C ASP A 280 19.15 -0.83 -9.55
N THR A 281 18.26 -0.10 -8.85
CA THR A 281 17.45 0.99 -9.42
C THR A 281 18.33 2.02 -10.10
N VAL A 282 19.37 2.52 -9.43
CA VAL A 282 20.28 3.55 -9.98
C VAL A 282 21.04 3.01 -11.20
N LYS A 283 21.64 1.82 -11.11
CA LYS A 283 22.32 1.18 -12.24
C LYS A 283 21.38 1.00 -13.44
N ASN A 284 20.12 0.68 -13.19
CA ASN A 284 19.12 0.47 -14.22
C ASN A 284 18.62 1.81 -14.81
N HIS A 285 18.49 2.85 -13.98
CA HIS A 285 18.17 4.20 -14.42
C HIS A 285 19.28 4.80 -15.30
N GLU A 286 20.55 4.66 -14.91
CA GLU A 286 21.71 5.17 -15.65
C GLU A 286 21.93 4.46 -16.99
N LYS A 287 21.55 3.18 -17.08
CA LYS A 287 21.61 2.41 -18.33
C LYS A 287 20.44 2.68 -19.27
N GLY A 288 19.44 3.46 -18.85
CA GLY A 288 18.19 3.61 -19.60
C GLY A 288 17.55 2.26 -19.84
N ASN A 289 17.38 1.44 -18.79
CA ASN A 289 16.95 0.04 -18.88
C ASN A 289 15.50 -0.09 -19.35
N VAL A 290 15.33 0.07 -20.65
CA VAL A 290 14.25 -0.51 -21.42
C VAL A 290 14.34 -2.03 -21.25
N LEU A 291 13.46 -2.59 -20.44
CA LEU A 291 13.31 -4.04 -20.25
C LEU A 291 12.57 -4.68 -21.43
N ALA A 292 11.60 -3.94 -21.98
CA ALA A 292 10.89 -4.25 -23.20
C ALA A 292 10.31 -2.94 -23.77
N THR A 293 9.89 -2.92 -25.03
CA THR A 293 9.23 -1.76 -25.64
C THR A 293 7.84 -2.13 -26.13
N VAL A 294 6.85 -1.31 -25.83
CA VAL A 294 5.50 -1.39 -26.39
C VAL A 294 5.44 -0.52 -27.63
N SER A 295 5.24 -1.12 -28.80
CA SER A 295 5.35 -0.40 -30.08
C SER A 295 4.24 0.63 -30.31
N GLN A 296 3.06 0.40 -29.73
CA GLN A 296 1.90 1.28 -29.74
C GLN A 296 0.95 0.95 -28.59
N ASP A 297 0.09 1.88 -28.21
CA ASP A 297 -0.96 1.64 -27.21
C ASP A 297 -1.73 0.34 -27.47
N LEU A 298 -1.71 -0.58 -26.50
CA LEU A 298 -2.49 -1.83 -26.55
C LEU A 298 -3.88 -1.59 -26.00
N THR A 299 -4.92 -2.24 -26.51
CA THR A 299 -6.22 -2.22 -25.83
C THR A 299 -6.14 -2.95 -24.48
N THR A 300 -7.13 -2.74 -23.59
CA THR A 300 -7.24 -3.52 -22.36
C THR A 300 -7.32 -5.01 -22.67
N GLU A 301 -8.12 -5.40 -23.67
CA GLU A 301 -8.24 -6.80 -24.12
C GLU A 301 -6.89 -7.38 -24.56
N GLN A 302 -6.11 -6.64 -25.34
CA GLN A 302 -4.76 -7.05 -25.72
C GLN A 302 -3.85 -7.18 -24.48
N THR A 303 -3.86 -6.21 -23.59
CA THR A 303 -3.04 -6.27 -22.38
C THR A 303 -3.41 -7.50 -21.51
N CYS A 304 -4.70 -7.77 -21.32
CA CYS A 304 -5.15 -8.96 -20.61
C CYS A 304 -4.76 -10.26 -21.33
N ARG A 305 -4.77 -10.25 -22.66
CA ARG A 305 -4.31 -11.40 -23.44
C ARG A 305 -2.83 -11.72 -23.22
N LEU A 306 -1.96 -10.72 -23.01
CA LEU A 306 -0.57 -10.97 -22.57
C LEU A 306 -0.54 -11.74 -21.25
N VAL A 307 -1.34 -11.32 -20.28
CA VAL A 307 -1.38 -11.90 -18.92
C VAL A 307 -1.74 -13.39 -18.99
N VAL A 308 -2.82 -13.75 -19.69
CA VAL A 308 -3.22 -15.16 -19.80
C VAL A 308 -2.25 -15.99 -20.66
N ASN A 309 -1.65 -15.39 -21.69
CA ASN A 309 -0.61 -16.06 -22.49
C ASN A 309 0.64 -16.35 -21.65
N ALA A 310 1.03 -15.43 -20.77
CA ALA A 310 2.14 -15.63 -19.83
C ALA A 310 1.81 -16.73 -18.81
N LEU A 311 0.58 -16.76 -18.26
CA LEU A 311 0.15 -17.87 -17.39
C LEU A 311 0.25 -19.22 -18.10
N TYR A 312 -0.20 -19.29 -19.36
CA TYR A 312 -0.09 -20.51 -20.16
C TYR A 312 1.37 -20.89 -20.43
N ALA A 313 2.24 -19.90 -20.68
CA ALA A 313 3.66 -20.09 -20.93
C ALA A 313 4.43 -20.67 -19.72
N THR A 314 3.85 -20.67 -18.51
CA THR A 314 4.42 -21.41 -17.36
C THR A 314 4.54 -22.90 -17.62
N GLY A 315 3.74 -23.45 -18.54
CA GLY A 315 3.73 -24.87 -18.89
C GLY A 315 3.11 -25.78 -17.83
N LEU A 316 2.44 -25.21 -16.83
CA LEU A 316 1.88 -25.95 -15.70
C LEU A 316 0.52 -26.61 -15.99
N GLY A 317 -0.13 -26.30 -17.12
CA GLY A 317 -1.43 -26.87 -17.46
C GLY A 317 -1.76 -26.83 -18.95
N ASP A 318 -2.85 -27.51 -19.30
CA ASP A 318 -3.37 -27.62 -20.67
C ASP A 318 -4.04 -26.31 -21.14
N ILE A 319 -4.56 -25.54 -20.18
CA ILE A 319 -5.24 -24.27 -20.40
C ILE A 319 -4.95 -23.33 -19.22
N ALA A 320 -4.78 -22.04 -19.51
CA ALA A 320 -4.72 -21.00 -18.49
C ALA A 320 -5.99 -20.17 -18.52
N LEU A 321 -6.52 -19.81 -17.35
CA LEU A 321 -7.65 -18.91 -17.19
C LEU A 321 -7.23 -17.72 -16.32
N CYS A 322 -7.63 -16.50 -16.70
CA CYS A 322 -7.51 -15.35 -15.81
C CYS A 322 -8.71 -14.41 -15.92
N THR A 323 -9.08 -13.78 -14.82
CA THR A 323 -10.15 -12.77 -14.84
C THR A 323 -9.67 -11.44 -15.43
N VAL A 324 -10.59 -10.69 -16.05
CA VAL A 324 -10.34 -9.33 -16.57
C VAL A 324 -11.06 -8.29 -15.73
N GLN A 325 -10.32 -7.28 -15.25
CA GLN A 325 -10.89 -6.22 -14.43
C GLN A 325 -11.92 -5.41 -15.21
N ARG A 326 -13.06 -5.16 -14.56
CA ARG A 326 -14.01 -4.10 -14.96
C ARG A 326 -14.08 -3.04 -13.87
N HIS A 327 -14.36 -1.81 -14.26
CA HIS A 327 -14.61 -0.76 -13.28
C HIS A 327 -16.02 -0.92 -12.73
N THR A 328 -16.11 -1.28 -11.45
CA THR A 328 -17.36 -1.40 -10.72
C THR A 328 -17.29 -0.57 -9.43
N PRO A 329 -18.14 0.46 -9.27
CA PRO A 329 -18.14 1.27 -8.06
C PRO A 329 -18.29 0.41 -6.80
N GLY A 330 -17.37 0.57 -5.85
CA GLY A 330 -17.38 -0.19 -4.59
C GLY A 330 -16.59 -1.51 -4.63
N ILE A 331 -16.15 -1.96 -5.80
CA ILE A 331 -15.25 -3.11 -5.94
C ILE A 331 -13.85 -2.59 -6.27
N ARG A 332 -12.90 -2.87 -5.37
CA ARG A 332 -11.47 -2.57 -5.59
C ARG A 332 -10.88 -3.55 -6.63
N ILE A 333 -9.65 -3.28 -7.06
CA ILE A 333 -8.93 -4.16 -7.99
C ILE A 333 -8.93 -5.58 -7.43
N ALA A 334 -9.54 -6.50 -8.16
CA ALA A 334 -9.76 -7.88 -7.74
C ALA A 334 -9.42 -8.89 -8.83
N ALA A 335 -9.28 -8.44 -10.08
CA ALA A 335 -9.00 -9.33 -11.21
C ALA A 335 -7.51 -9.60 -11.41
N ALA A 336 -7.22 -10.76 -12.00
CA ALA A 336 -5.88 -11.19 -12.38
C ALA A 336 -5.22 -10.34 -13.47
N ALA A 337 -6.01 -9.82 -14.41
CA ALA A 337 -5.53 -8.89 -15.43
C ALA A 337 -6.22 -7.54 -15.27
N ASN A 338 -5.44 -6.48 -15.02
CA ASN A 338 -5.93 -5.13 -14.82
C ASN A 338 -4.98 -4.12 -15.47
N GLY A 339 -5.46 -2.95 -15.89
CA GLY A 339 -4.60 -1.94 -16.51
C GLY A 339 -4.35 -2.12 -18.02
N LYS A 340 -3.47 -1.28 -18.55
CA LYS A 340 -3.22 -1.13 -19.99
C LYS A 340 -1.75 -0.74 -20.21
N TYR A 341 -1.08 -1.41 -21.15
CA TYR A 341 0.20 -0.91 -21.66
C TYR A 341 0.01 0.18 -22.71
N TYR A 342 0.78 1.25 -22.55
CA TYR A 342 0.85 2.37 -23.48
C TYR A 342 2.15 2.28 -24.29
N GLN A 343 2.16 2.93 -25.45
CA GLN A 343 3.36 3.04 -26.27
C GLN A 343 4.54 3.60 -25.46
N GLY A 344 5.69 2.93 -25.55
CA GLY A 344 6.92 3.37 -24.91
C GLY A 344 7.69 2.23 -24.27
N ASP A 345 8.73 2.61 -23.55
CA ASP A 345 9.62 1.67 -22.89
C ASP A 345 9.04 1.20 -21.55
N LEU A 346 9.18 -0.10 -21.31
CA LEU A 346 8.87 -0.72 -20.05
C LEU A 346 10.13 -0.81 -19.19
N ASP A 347 9.97 -0.51 -17.91
CA ASP A 347 11.00 -0.58 -16.89
C ASP A 347 10.45 -1.26 -15.62
N THR A 348 11.26 -1.34 -14.57
CA THR A 348 10.87 -1.99 -13.31
C THR A 348 9.68 -1.35 -12.61
N THR A 349 9.30 -0.11 -12.96
CA THR A 349 8.19 0.63 -12.35
C THR A 349 6.86 0.39 -13.05
N ASN A 350 6.88 0.02 -14.32
CA ASN A 350 5.67 -0.07 -15.15
C ASN A 350 5.44 -1.47 -15.76
N ILE A 351 6.43 -2.36 -15.73
CA ILE A 351 6.32 -3.74 -16.27
C ILE A 351 5.31 -4.61 -15.51
N ASP A 352 4.94 -4.28 -14.27
CA ASP A 352 3.97 -5.08 -13.51
C ASP A 352 2.54 -4.51 -13.57
N ILE A 353 2.30 -3.41 -14.31
CA ILE A 353 0.98 -2.77 -14.39
C ILE A 353 -0.14 -3.76 -14.75
N PRO A 354 0.05 -4.70 -15.70
CA PRO A 354 -1.02 -5.61 -16.13
C PRO A 354 -1.48 -6.65 -15.12
N ILE A 355 -0.63 -7.02 -14.17
CA ILE A 355 -0.87 -8.17 -13.29
C ILE A 355 -1.61 -7.75 -12.02
N GLY A 356 -2.60 -8.56 -11.65
CA GLY A 356 -3.50 -8.36 -10.51
C GLY A 356 -2.82 -8.35 -9.14
N PRO A 357 -3.55 -8.05 -8.06
CA PRO A 357 -3.04 -8.13 -6.69
C PRO A 357 -2.54 -9.54 -6.37
N LEU A 358 -1.80 -9.71 -5.27
CA LEU A 358 -1.17 -10.99 -4.90
C LEU A 358 -0.12 -11.48 -5.92
N TYR A 359 0.40 -10.58 -6.77
CA TYR A 359 1.37 -10.96 -7.79
C TYR A 359 2.69 -11.56 -7.25
N ASN A 360 2.99 -11.36 -5.96
CA ASN A 360 4.14 -11.95 -5.29
C ASN A 360 3.91 -13.43 -4.92
N ASN A 361 2.66 -13.91 -4.96
CA ASN A 361 2.35 -15.31 -4.68
C ASN A 361 2.64 -16.21 -5.90
N PRO A 362 2.86 -17.52 -5.68
CA PRO A 362 2.97 -18.46 -6.79
C PRO A 362 1.66 -18.63 -7.56
N VAL A 363 1.75 -18.97 -8.84
CA VAL A 363 0.57 -19.36 -9.63
C VAL A 363 -0.04 -20.65 -9.10
N SER A 364 -1.34 -20.83 -9.31
CA SER A 364 -2.08 -22.00 -8.82
C SER A 364 -2.55 -22.88 -9.97
N THR A 365 -2.73 -24.17 -9.70
CA THR A 365 -3.26 -25.15 -10.66
C THR A 365 -4.45 -25.91 -10.11
N GLN A 366 -5.35 -26.37 -10.97
CA GLN A 366 -6.46 -27.24 -10.59
C GLN A 366 -6.85 -28.18 -11.74
N GLU A 367 -7.09 -29.45 -11.44
CA GLU A 367 -7.74 -30.37 -12.37
C GLU A 367 -9.23 -30.06 -12.46
N MET A 368 -9.72 -29.84 -13.68
CA MET A 368 -11.12 -29.52 -13.96
C MET A 368 -11.61 -30.27 -15.19
N THR A 369 -12.87 -30.70 -15.17
CA THR A 369 -13.53 -31.25 -16.35
C THR A 369 -13.79 -30.17 -17.40
N GLY A 370 -13.91 -30.55 -18.67
CA GLY A 370 -14.28 -29.62 -19.74
C GLY A 370 -15.60 -28.90 -19.47
N ALA A 371 -16.56 -29.57 -18.82
CA ALA A 371 -17.82 -28.97 -18.40
C ALA A 371 -17.62 -27.87 -17.33
N GLU A 372 -16.80 -28.12 -16.32
CA GLU A 372 -16.50 -27.13 -15.28
C GLU A 372 -15.76 -25.91 -15.82
N ILE A 373 -14.84 -26.11 -16.78
CA ILE A 373 -14.11 -25.01 -17.43
C ILE A 373 -15.07 -24.12 -18.23
N LYS A 374 -15.96 -24.72 -19.04
CA LYS A 374 -16.98 -23.97 -19.79
C LYS A 374 -17.90 -23.22 -18.85
N GLN A 375 -18.31 -23.84 -17.74
CA GLN A 375 -19.12 -23.19 -16.72
C GLN A 375 -18.40 -21.96 -16.14
N LEU A 376 -17.12 -22.06 -15.79
CA LEU A 376 -16.34 -20.91 -15.33
C LEU A 376 -16.27 -19.78 -16.38
N MET A 377 -16.04 -20.14 -17.65
CA MET A 377 -16.01 -19.17 -18.74
C MET A 377 -17.35 -18.42 -18.91
N GLU A 378 -18.47 -19.11 -18.70
CA GLU A 378 -19.82 -18.53 -18.77
C GLU A 378 -20.16 -17.67 -17.55
N THR A 379 -19.88 -18.16 -16.34
CA THR A 379 -20.29 -17.48 -15.10
C THR A 379 -19.34 -16.36 -14.70
N GLY A 380 -18.06 -16.47 -15.06
CA GLY A 380 -17.00 -15.64 -14.50
C GLY A 380 -16.77 -15.90 -13.01
N LEU A 381 -15.89 -15.10 -12.42
CA LEU A 381 -15.63 -15.07 -10.98
C LEU A 381 -16.55 -14.06 -10.29
N VAL A 382 -17.36 -14.51 -9.34
CA VAL A 382 -18.24 -13.63 -8.57
C VAL A 382 -17.48 -13.05 -7.38
N VAL A 383 -17.38 -11.72 -7.33
CA VAL A 383 -16.70 -10.98 -6.26
C VAL A 383 -17.71 -10.13 -5.50
N THR A 384 -17.69 -10.20 -4.17
CA THR A 384 -18.51 -9.37 -3.30
C THR A 384 -17.64 -8.51 -2.40
N SER A 385 -17.82 -7.19 -2.47
CA SER A 385 -17.14 -6.22 -1.60
C SER A 385 -17.62 -6.32 -0.14
N LYS A 386 -16.83 -5.80 0.81
CA LYS A 386 -17.22 -5.68 2.22
C LYS A 386 -18.50 -4.87 2.43
N THR A 387 -18.86 -4.00 1.48
CA THR A 387 -20.10 -3.21 1.51
C THR A 387 -21.30 -3.93 0.87
N GLY A 388 -21.16 -5.19 0.46
CA GLY A 388 -22.23 -6.01 -0.11
C GLY A 388 -22.49 -5.78 -1.60
N VAL A 389 -21.64 -5.03 -2.30
CA VAL A 389 -21.72 -4.90 -3.76
C VAL A 389 -21.11 -6.14 -4.41
N THR A 390 -21.88 -6.83 -5.24
CA THR A 390 -21.45 -8.02 -5.98
C THR A 390 -21.30 -7.72 -7.47
N ASP A 391 -20.26 -8.28 -8.10
CA ASP A 391 -20.04 -8.24 -9.55
C ASP A 391 -19.44 -9.56 -10.04
N TYR A 392 -19.45 -9.75 -11.35
CA TYR A 392 -18.84 -10.89 -12.03
C TYR A 392 -17.70 -10.43 -12.94
N LEU A 393 -16.53 -11.05 -12.75
CA LEU A 393 -15.34 -10.81 -13.54
C LEU A 393 -15.23 -11.91 -14.61
N PRO A 394 -15.21 -11.56 -15.91
CA PRO A 394 -15.15 -12.55 -16.97
C PRO A 394 -13.77 -13.21 -17.01
N PHE A 395 -13.73 -14.50 -17.32
CA PHE A 395 -12.49 -15.19 -17.64
C PHE A 395 -12.14 -15.03 -19.12
N ILE A 396 -10.84 -14.97 -19.38
CA ILE A 396 -10.24 -15.22 -20.69
C ILE A 396 -9.29 -16.41 -20.58
N SER A 397 -9.06 -17.10 -21.71
CA SER A 397 -8.28 -18.35 -21.74
C SER A 397 -7.12 -18.34 -22.73
N ALA A 398 -6.03 -19.03 -22.44
CA ALA A 398 -4.97 -19.36 -23.39
C ALA A 398 -4.62 -20.85 -23.35
N GLY A 399 -4.09 -21.38 -24.46
CA GLY A 399 -3.86 -22.82 -24.64
C GLY A 399 -5.01 -23.47 -25.41
N LEU A 400 -5.63 -24.50 -24.83
CA LEU A 400 -6.80 -25.13 -25.43
C LEU A 400 -8.00 -24.17 -25.54
N ASP A 401 -8.81 -24.37 -26.58
CA ASP A 401 -10.04 -23.62 -26.82
C ASP A 401 -11.16 -24.17 -25.92
N PRO A 402 -11.69 -23.40 -24.93
CA PRO A 402 -12.71 -23.86 -23.99
C PRO A 402 -13.94 -24.48 -24.67
N GLU A 403 -14.36 -23.93 -25.80
CA GLU A 403 -15.55 -24.37 -26.54
C GLU A 403 -15.38 -25.76 -27.15
N LYS A 404 -14.13 -26.22 -27.32
CA LYS A 404 -13.79 -27.51 -27.93
C LYS A 404 -13.44 -28.60 -26.93
N LEU A 405 -13.40 -28.29 -25.64
CA LEU A 405 -13.11 -29.26 -24.59
C LEU A 405 -14.23 -30.30 -24.51
N ALA A 406 -13.87 -31.57 -24.29
CA ALA A 406 -14.85 -32.61 -24.04
C ALA A 406 -15.35 -32.53 -22.60
N ASP A 407 -16.67 -32.58 -22.40
CA ASP A 407 -17.29 -32.28 -21.10
C ASP A 407 -16.80 -33.18 -19.97
N GLU A 408 -16.55 -34.47 -20.25
CA GLU A 408 -16.14 -35.48 -19.27
C GLU A 408 -14.61 -35.68 -19.17
N GLU A 409 -13.84 -35.02 -20.04
CA GLU A 409 -12.37 -35.08 -19.95
C GLU A 409 -11.86 -34.08 -18.92
N THR A 410 -10.82 -34.48 -18.18
CA THR A 410 -10.15 -33.62 -17.21
C THR A 410 -8.95 -32.95 -17.85
N TYR A 411 -8.79 -31.66 -17.56
CA TYR A 411 -7.69 -30.81 -18.02
C TYR A 411 -7.06 -30.13 -16.80
N MET A 412 -5.75 -29.92 -16.84
CA MET A 412 -5.05 -29.12 -15.85
C MET A 412 -5.19 -27.64 -16.20
N VAL A 413 -5.77 -26.87 -15.29
CA VAL A 413 -6.01 -25.43 -15.45
C VAL A 413 -5.02 -24.64 -14.61
N VAL A 414 -4.41 -23.62 -15.19
CA VAL A 414 -3.53 -22.66 -14.49
C VAL A 414 -4.28 -21.36 -14.21
N PHE A 415 -4.16 -20.85 -12.99
CA PHE A 415 -4.77 -19.60 -12.53
C PHE A 415 -3.73 -18.62 -12.01
N SER A 416 -4.03 -17.33 -12.16
CA SER A 416 -3.32 -16.25 -11.47
C SER A 416 -3.56 -16.33 -9.96
N PRO A 417 -2.56 -15.97 -9.13
CA PRO A 417 -2.76 -15.90 -7.68
C PRO A 417 -3.88 -14.94 -7.27
N SER A 418 -4.14 -13.88 -8.05
CA SER A 418 -5.24 -12.93 -7.79
C SER A 418 -6.60 -13.60 -7.80
N ASP A 419 -6.80 -14.58 -8.70
CA ASP A 419 -8.08 -15.29 -8.87
C ASP A 419 -8.29 -16.34 -7.76
N CYS A 420 -7.26 -16.66 -6.99
CA CYS A 420 -7.26 -17.67 -5.93
C CYS A 420 -7.14 -17.09 -4.52
N GLY A 421 -7.30 -15.77 -4.36
CA GLY A 421 -7.23 -15.11 -3.04
C GLY A 421 -8.32 -15.59 -2.06
N GLU A 422 -8.18 -15.28 -0.77
CA GLU A 422 -8.96 -15.85 0.36
C GLU A 422 -10.50 -15.78 0.23
N THR A 423 -11.02 -14.83 -0.53
CA THR A 423 -12.47 -14.67 -0.73
C THR A 423 -12.98 -15.34 -2.01
N SER A 424 -12.08 -15.92 -2.81
CA SER A 424 -12.39 -16.60 -4.05
C SER A 424 -12.91 -18.02 -3.79
N PRO A 425 -13.94 -18.48 -4.52
CA PRO A 425 -14.33 -19.88 -4.51
C PRO A 425 -13.21 -20.83 -4.98
N LEU A 426 -12.19 -20.32 -5.69
CA LEU A 426 -11.05 -21.12 -6.19
C LEU A 426 -9.94 -21.34 -5.13
N GLU A 427 -9.94 -20.58 -4.03
CA GLU A 427 -8.89 -20.64 -3.00
C GLU A 427 -8.68 -22.08 -2.49
N LYS A 428 -9.78 -22.79 -2.21
CA LYS A 428 -9.76 -24.12 -1.57
C LYS A 428 -9.68 -25.28 -2.53
N THR A 429 -9.80 -25.02 -3.82
CA THR A 429 -9.85 -26.06 -4.87
C THR A 429 -8.58 -26.11 -5.70
N THR A 430 -7.74 -25.09 -5.59
CA THR A 430 -6.48 -24.99 -6.33
C THR A 430 -5.29 -25.43 -5.47
N VAL A 431 -4.19 -25.76 -6.15
CA VAL A 431 -2.91 -26.16 -5.55
C VAL A 431 -1.86 -25.15 -5.98
N LEU A 432 -1.10 -24.61 -5.02
CA LEU A 432 0.00 -23.70 -5.31
C LEU A 432 1.14 -24.43 -6.03
N SER A 433 1.70 -23.79 -7.05
CA SER A 433 2.93 -24.24 -7.71
C SER A 433 4.19 -23.60 -7.08
N ASP A 434 5.36 -23.97 -7.59
CA ASP A 434 6.64 -23.34 -7.23
C ASP A 434 6.99 -22.14 -8.13
N VAL A 435 6.13 -21.74 -9.07
CA VAL A 435 6.41 -20.65 -10.02
C VAL A 435 5.95 -19.32 -9.43
N ALA A 436 6.92 -18.50 -9.02
CA ALA A 436 6.69 -17.12 -8.56
C ALA A 436 6.15 -16.25 -9.69
N TRP A 437 4.90 -15.79 -9.56
CA TRP A 437 4.17 -15.19 -10.69
C TRP A 437 4.82 -13.91 -11.23
N LYS A 438 5.16 -12.96 -10.35
CA LYS A 438 5.80 -11.69 -10.74
C LYS A 438 7.14 -11.90 -11.48
N GLU A 439 7.98 -12.81 -11.00
CA GLU A 439 9.29 -13.08 -11.61
C GLU A 439 9.11 -13.68 -12.99
N PHE A 440 8.26 -14.71 -13.11
CA PHE A 440 7.95 -15.34 -14.39
C PHE A 440 7.35 -14.35 -15.39
N TRP A 441 6.41 -13.50 -14.94
CA TRP A 441 5.80 -12.46 -15.77
C TRP A 441 6.85 -11.51 -16.36
N ARG A 442 7.77 -11.02 -15.52
CA ARG A 442 8.84 -10.10 -15.96
C ARG A 442 9.75 -10.78 -16.98
N ASP A 443 10.18 -12.01 -16.72
CA ASP A 443 11.02 -12.77 -17.64
C ASP A 443 10.31 -13.01 -18.98
N TYR A 444 9.01 -13.34 -18.95
CA TYR A 444 8.19 -13.51 -20.15
C TYR A 444 8.12 -12.22 -20.97
N ILE A 445 7.88 -11.07 -20.33
CA ILE A 445 7.82 -9.77 -21.01
C ILE A 445 9.17 -9.35 -21.57
N ILE A 446 10.25 -9.52 -20.80
CA ILE A 446 11.62 -9.24 -21.25
C ILE A 446 11.96 -10.10 -22.47
N GLY A 447 11.58 -11.38 -22.46
CA GLY A 447 11.81 -12.31 -23.56
C GLY A 447 11.08 -11.95 -24.86
N ILE A 448 10.01 -11.15 -24.81
CA ILE A 448 9.32 -10.65 -26.01
C ILE A 448 10.11 -9.51 -26.68
N GLU A 449 10.93 -8.77 -25.92
CA GLU A 449 11.67 -7.57 -26.31
C GLU A 449 10.79 -6.41 -26.80
N THR A 450 10.03 -6.60 -27.89
CA THR A 450 9.10 -5.61 -28.45
C THR A 450 7.68 -6.17 -28.49
N ILE A 451 6.82 -5.64 -27.64
CA ILE A 451 5.41 -5.98 -27.57
C ILE A 451 4.66 -5.20 -28.66
N THR A 452 3.95 -5.94 -29.51
CA THR A 452 3.14 -5.38 -30.59
C THR A 452 1.71 -5.88 -30.46
N PRO A 453 0.70 -5.21 -31.06
CA PRO A 453 -0.68 -5.72 -31.13
C PRO A 453 -0.81 -7.14 -31.69
N ASP A 454 0.14 -7.58 -32.51
CA ASP A 454 0.13 -8.90 -33.13
C ASP A 454 0.83 -9.96 -32.29
N SER A 455 1.84 -9.59 -31.48
CA SER A 455 2.48 -10.52 -30.53
C SER A 455 1.56 -10.92 -29.38
N VAL A 456 0.35 -10.35 -29.33
CA VAL A 456 -0.67 -10.62 -28.34
C VAL A 456 -1.80 -11.50 -28.85
N LYS A 457 -1.86 -11.83 -30.13
CA LYS A 457 -2.90 -12.73 -30.66
C LYS A 457 -2.54 -14.17 -30.37
#